data_AF-A0A653DTJ8-F1
#
_entry.id   AF-A0A653DTJ8-F1
#
_cell.length_a   1.000
_cell.length_b   1.000
_cell.length_c   1.000
_cell.angle_alpha   90.00
_cell.angle_beta   90.00
_cell.angle_gamma   90.00
#
_symmetry.space_group_name_H-M   'P 1'
#
loop_
_entity.id
_entity.type
_entity.pdbx_description
1 polymer ?
#
loop_
_entity_poly.entity_id
_entity_poly.type
_entity_poly.pdbx_seq_one_letter_code
_entity_poly.pdbx_strand_id
1 'polypeptide(L)' 'MLAVDENYRNCGIGSKLVQLAITEMITGDADEVVLETEVTNKPALMLYEKLGFVRDKRLFRYYLNGVDALRLKLWLR' A
#
# COMPACT_ATOMS: atom_id res chain seq x y z
N MET A 1 -3.65 1.81 -8.13
CA MET A 1 -3.06 0.45 -8.22
C MET A 1 -1.57 0.60 -8.46
N LEU A 2 -0.73 -0.17 -7.76
CA LEU A 2 0.72 -0.17 -7.94
C LEU A 2 1.17 -1.59 -8.29
N ALA A 3 1.99 -1.70 -9.34
CA ALA A 3 2.53 -2.97 -9.81
C ALA A 3 3.96 -2.76 -10.30
N VAL A 4 4.78 -3.79 -10.14
CA VAL A 4 6.13 -3.88 -10.71
C VAL A 4 6.21 -5.21 -11.44
N ASP A 5 6.68 -5.15 -12.68
CA ASP A 5 6.94 -6.31 -13.52
C ASP A 5 7.82 -7.32 -12.78
N GLU A 6 7.52 -8.62 -12.93
CA GLU A 6 8.14 -9.68 -12.13
C GLU A 6 9.67 -9.71 -12.29
N ASN A 7 10.16 -9.39 -13.49
CA ASN A 7 11.58 -9.37 -13.83
C ASN A 7 12.34 -8.22 -13.13
N TYR A 8 11.61 -7.24 -12.58
CA TYR A 8 12.18 -6.02 -11.98
C TYR A 8 11.79 -5.88 -10.50
N ARG A 9 11.24 -6.92 -9.87
CA ARG A 9 10.95 -6.95 -8.43
C ARG A 9 12.24 -7.05 -7.61
N ASN A 10 12.15 -6.71 -6.32
CA ASN A 10 13.27 -6.70 -5.38
C ASN A 10 14.42 -5.72 -5.70
N CYS A 11 14.27 -4.86 -6.72
CA CYS A 11 15.20 -3.77 -7.05
C CYS A 11 14.85 -2.42 -6.38
N GLY A 12 13.94 -2.42 -5.39
CA GLY A 12 13.50 -1.18 -4.70
C GLY A 12 12.53 -0.29 -5.48
N ILE A 13 12.15 -0.67 -6.71
CA ILE A 13 11.26 0.11 -7.59
C ILE A 13 9.91 0.39 -6.93
N GLY A 14 9.27 -0.65 -6.37
CA GLY A 14 7.98 -0.50 -5.69
C GLY A 14 8.03 0.51 -4.55
N SER A 15 9.05 0.42 -3.69
CA SER A 15 9.26 1.38 -2.60
C SER A 15 9.44 2.80 -3.12
N LYS A 16 10.24 2.98 -4.19
CA LYS A 16 10.49 4.30 -4.76
C LYS A 16 9.23 4.92 -5.33
N LEU A 17 8.41 4.14 -6.04
CA LEU A 17 7.13 4.61 -6.59
C LEU A 17 6.16 5.03 -5.49
N VAL A 18 6.03 4.25 -4.41
CA VAL A 18 5.18 4.62 -3.28
C VAL A 18 5.68 5.90 -2.61
N GLN A 19 6.99 6.04 -2.38
CA GLN A 19 7.58 7.24 -1.80
C GLN A 19 7.30 8.48 -2.63
N LEU A 20 7.45 8.40 -3.96
CA LEU A 20 7.13 9.52 -4.86
C LEU A 20 5.65 9.91 -4.74
N ALA A 21 4.74 8.92 -4.72
CA ALA A 21 3.32 9.19 -4.56
C ALA A 21 3.00 9.84 -3.21
N ILE A 22 3.61 9.38 -2.11
CA ILE A 22 3.45 9.99 -0.78
C ILE A 22 3.97 11.43 -0.80
N THR A 23 5.14 11.69 -1.38
CA THR A 23 5.69 13.04 -1.46
C THR A 23 4.74 13.99 -2.19
N GLU A 24 4.18 13.58 -3.33
CA GLU A 24 3.20 14.38 -4.05
C GLU A 24 1.92 14.62 -3.24
N MET A 25 1.44 13.62 -2.49
CA MET A 25 0.28 13.76 -1.60
C MET A 25 0.56 14.74 -0.44
N ILE A 26 1.76 14.72 0.13
CA ILE A 26 2.20 15.69 1.15
C ILE A 26 2.22 17.10 0.55
N THR A 27 2.76 17.26 -0.66
CA THR A 27 2.77 18.56 -1.37
C THR A 27 1.35 19.04 -1.68
N GLY A 28 0.41 18.12 -1.90
CA GLY A 28 -1.02 18.40 -2.06
C GLY A 28 -1.79 18.61 -0.75
N ASP A 29 -1.12 18.77 0.39
CA ASP A 29 -1.73 18.96 1.71
C ASP A 29 -2.68 17.82 2.16
N ALA A 30 -2.45 16.60 1.70
CA ALA A 30 -3.23 15.45 2.15
C ALA A 30 -2.98 15.14 3.64
N ASP A 31 -4.04 14.84 4.38
CA ASP A 31 -3.95 14.48 5.80
C ASP A 31 -3.52 13.01 6.01
N GLU A 32 -3.91 12.13 5.08
CA GLU A 32 -3.63 10.70 5.16
C GLU A 32 -3.58 10.02 3.78
N VAL A 33 -2.89 8.90 3.72
CA VAL A 33 -2.86 7.99 2.57
C VAL A 33 -3.49 6.67 2.97
N VAL A 34 -4.47 6.21 2.19
CA VAL A 34 -5.19 4.96 2.43
C VAL A 34 -5.09 4.07 1.20
N LEU A 35 -4.90 2.77 1.43
CA LEU A 35 -4.93 1.75 0.39
C LEU A 35 -5.45 0.42 0.92
N GLU A 36 -5.83 -0.45 0.01
CA GLU A 36 -6.24 -1.82 0.30
C GLU A 36 -5.34 -2.83 -0.42
N THR A 37 -5.03 -3.94 0.26
CA THR A 37 -4.35 -5.09 -0.34
C THR A 37 -4.94 -6.39 0.19
N GLU A 38 -4.89 -7.47 -0.60
CA GLU A 38 -5.33 -8.79 -0.13
C GLU A 38 -4.58 -9.20 1.14
N VAL A 39 -5.27 -9.83 2.09
CA VAL A 39 -4.67 -10.37 3.32
C VAL A 39 -3.54 -11.38 3.04
N THR A 40 -3.58 -12.01 1.87
CA THR A 40 -2.62 -13.01 1.38
C THR A 40 -1.40 -12.40 0.69
N ASN A 41 -1.44 -11.12 0.31
CA ASN A 41 -0.37 -10.44 -0.42
C ASN A 41 0.76 -9.98 0.52
N LYS A 42 1.51 -10.95 1.06
CA LYS A 42 2.61 -10.73 2.00
C LYS A 42 3.67 -9.74 1.47
N PRO A 43 4.11 -9.77 0.19
CA PRO A 43 5.08 -8.80 -0.31
C PRO A 43 4.58 -7.36 -0.23
N ALA A 44 3.32 -7.11 -0.61
CA ALA A 44 2.73 -5.78 -0.54
C ALA A 44 2.56 -5.32 0.92
N LEU A 45 2.07 -6.19 1.81
CA LEU A 45 1.93 -5.88 3.23
C LEU A 45 3.27 -5.45 3.84
N MET A 46 4.33 -6.22 3.64
CA MET A 46 5.66 -5.89 4.14
C MET A 46 6.21 -4.58 3.53
N LEU A 47 5.94 -4.33 2.24
CA LEU A 47 6.35 -3.09 1.58
C LEU A 47 5.72 -1.88 2.26
N TYR A 48 4.40 -1.87 2.42
CA TYR A 48 3.68 -0.73 2.98
C TYR A 48 3.96 -0.55 4.47
N GLU A 49 4.04 -1.63 5.25
CA GLU A 49 4.41 -1.56 6.66
C GLU A 49 5.81 -0.96 6.86
N LYS A 50 6.78 -1.32 6.01
CA LYS A 50 8.12 -0.71 6.03
C LYS A 50 8.12 0.78 5.70
N LEU A 51 7.10 1.25 4.98
CA LEU A 51 6.92 2.67 4.64
C LEU A 51 6.07 3.41 5.69
N GLY A 52 5.73 2.76 6.81
CA GLY A 52 5.03 3.40 7.93
C GLY A 52 3.50 3.26 7.88
N PHE A 53 2.94 2.54 6.90
CA PHE A 53 1.51 2.25 6.91
C PHE A 53 1.16 1.29 8.05
N VAL A 54 0.01 1.55 8.69
CA VAL A 54 -0.55 0.72 9.75
C VAL A 54 -1.82 0.03 9.24
N ARG A 55 -2.05 -1.22 9.69
CA ARG A 55 -3.30 -1.95 9.42
C ARG A 55 -4.44 -1.30 10.20
N ASP A 56 -5.35 -0.66 9.49
CA ASP A 56 -6.49 0.06 10.05
C ASP A 56 -7.71 -0.85 10.21
N LYS A 57 -8.06 -1.59 9.14
CA LYS A 57 -9.29 -2.39 9.12
C LYS A 57 -9.16 -3.63 8.24
N ARG A 58 -9.84 -4.71 8.62
CA ARG A 58 -10.09 -5.86 7.74
C ARG A 58 -11.43 -5.71 7.03
N LEU A 59 -11.43 -5.88 5.71
CA LEU A 59 -12.61 -5.81 4.86
C LEU A 59 -12.94 -7.22 4.37
N PHE A 60 -14.07 -7.77 4.83
CA PHE A 60 -14.48 -9.14 4.53
C PHE A 60 -14.94 -9.27 3.07
N ARG A 61 -14.43 -10.28 2.36
CA ARG A 61 -14.77 -10.60 0.95
C ARG A 61 -14.73 -9.38 0.03
N TYR A 62 -13.71 -8.53 0.21
CA TYR A 62 -13.58 -7.27 -0.50
C TYR A 62 -13.26 -7.45 -1.99
N TYR A 63 -12.41 -8.43 -2.31
CA TYR A 63 -12.07 -8.74 -3.69
C TYR A 63 -13.08 -9.71 -4.31
N LEU A 64 -13.23 -9.65 -5.63
CA LEU A 64 -14.17 -10.49 -6.40
C LEU A 64 -13.90 -11.99 -6.26
N ASN A 65 -12.66 -12.38 -5.93
CA ASN A 65 -12.26 -13.75 -5.64
C ASN A 65 -12.71 -14.22 -4.23
N GLY A 66 -13.43 -13.38 -3.48
CA GLY A 66 -13.89 -13.67 -2.12
C GLY A 66 -12.82 -13.50 -1.05
N VAL A 67 -11.60 -13.07 -1.41
CA VAL A 67 -10.51 -12.84 -0.47
C VAL A 67 -10.72 -11.52 0.27
N ASP A 68 -10.42 -11.53 1.56
CA ASP A 68 -10.46 -10.35 2.41
C ASP A 68 -9.35 -9.37 2.04
N ALA A 69 -9.59 -8.08 2.25
CA ALA A 69 -8.57 -7.06 2.19
C ALA A 69 -8.18 -6.55 3.57
N LEU A 70 -6.94 -6.06 3.68
CA LEU A 70 -6.53 -5.16 4.73
C LEU A 70 -6.49 -3.74 4.18
N ARG A 71 -7.19 -2.84 4.85
CA ARG A 71 -6.99 -1.40 4.71
C ARG A 71 -5.77 -1.00 5.52
N LEU A 72 -4.87 -0.31 4.84
CA LEU A 72 -3.65 0.27 5.37
C LEU A 72 -3.75 1.79 5.34
N LYS A 73 -3.31 2.45 6.39
CA LYS A 73 -3.35 3.91 6.53
C LYS A 73 -1.99 4.46 6.95
N LEU A 74 -1.59 5.57 6.35
CA LEU A 74 -0.44 6.39 6.74
C LEU A 74 -0.95 7.80 7.03
N TRP A 75 -0.78 8.29 8.26
CA TRP A 75 -1.08 9.68 8.62
C TRP A 75 0.10 10.56 8.25
N LEU A 76 -0.19 11.69 7.61
CA LEU A 76 0.79 12.70 7.21
C LEU A 76 0.75 13.94 8.12
N ARG A 77 -0.31 14.06 8.92
CA ARG A 77 -0.56 15.11 9.91
C ARG A 77 -1.11 14.53 11.21
#